data_AF-A0A1F6JKX4-F1
#
_entry.id   AF-A0A1F6JKX4-F1
#
_cell.length_a   1.000
_cell.length_b   1.000
_cell.length_c   1.000
_cell.angle_alpha   90.00
_cell.angle_beta   90.00
_cell.angle_gamma   90.00
#
_symmetry.space_group_name_H-M   'P 1'
#
loop_
_entity.id
_entity.type
_entity.pdbx_description
1 polymer ?
#
loop_
_entity_poly.entity_id
_entity_poly.type
_entity_poly.pdbx_seq_one_letter_code
_entity_poly.pdbx_strand_id
1 'polypeptide(L)'
;MFAFVKLSHMNIEIDKLYGPEFLMSNEERPIGEQIGNLISAIGNHEAKALTLLAMKDGAIYNKHELSARIRELQGRNPIWRQSYSLPFDYCAHSLSPIGLVTREILSPNLSAYGYQISEYGRRVGIPFAGLLLDFSDQNNISLERLFASTASSSKKENKEDKRRAPSTTLSIMRKIHILEKNSISLIELLDMFKDVKSHIIVRHIKRLAEIGLLNLEAGNLTASDDQRIIFTDLLERIDRFKIGDREVIEKAQVLADGIVYDSKKFSSLMGRAKENSGHASSSSLVETKKMIFSILFGMSGMSNIQIRQELEKQYDKKLKLHTVEKITSAMVKENMAKVIKEGRHLKYFLD
;
A
#
# COMPACT_ATOMS: atom_id res chain seq x y z
N MET A 1 -26.97 -11.12 39.62
CA MET A 1 -26.18 -9.93 40.01
C MET A 1 -24.72 -10.23 39.66
N PHE A 2 -24.37 -10.10 38.37
CA PHE A 2 -23.06 -10.48 37.84
C PHE A 2 -22.08 -9.32 37.95
N ALA A 3 -20.85 -9.65 38.35
CA ALA A 3 -19.80 -8.73 38.70
C ALA A 3 -19.37 -7.82 37.54
N PHE A 4 -19.68 -6.54 37.69
CA PHE A 4 -19.18 -5.42 36.89
C PHE A 4 -17.82 -4.99 37.44
N VAL A 5 -16.76 -5.78 37.23
CA VAL A 5 -15.41 -5.41 37.69
C VAL A 5 -14.37 -5.80 36.63
N LYS A 6 -13.50 -4.81 36.32
CA LYS A 6 -12.25 -4.88 35.53
C LYS A 6 -12.28 -4.68 34.00
N LEU A 7 -12.99 -3.65 33.51
CA LEU A 7 -12.64 -3.00 32.23
C LEU A 7 -11.73 -1.75 32.41
N SER A 8 -11.64 -1.19 33.61
CA SER A 8 -10.89 0.05 33.87
C SER A 8 -9.36 -0.06 33.81
N HIS A 9 -8.80 -1.27 33.91
CA HIS A 9 -7.35 -1.46 33.94
C HIS A 9 -6.72 -1.73 32.56
N MET A 10 -7.52 -2.08 31.54
CA MET A 10 -7.03 -2.30 30.17
C MET A 10 -6.95 -1.03 29.32
N ASN A 11 -7.75 0.00 29.62
CA ASN A 11 -7.63 1.31 28.97
C ASN A 11 -6.26 1.96 29.26
N ILE A 12 -5.66 1.65 30.43
CA ILE A 12 -4.39 2.24 30.88
C ILE A 12 -3.18 1.79 30.04
N GLU A 13 -3.23 0.64 29.36
CA GLU A 13 -2.13 0.21 28.48
C GLU A 13 -2.27 0.69 27.03
N ILE A 14 -3.49 0.95 26.56
CA ILE A 14 -3.73 1.55 25.24
C ILE A 14 -3.39 3.05 25.27
N ASP A 15 -3.75 3.75 26.36
CA ASP A 15 -3.39 5.16 26.60
C ASP A 15 -1.86 5.38 26.73
N LYS A 16 -1.09 4.33 27.07
CA LYS A 16 0.38 4.40 27.10
C LYS A 16 1.03 4.29 25.72
N LEU A 17 0.32 3.76 24.72
CA LEU A 17 0.81 3.67 23.33
C LEU A 17 0.48 4.92 22.51
N TYR A 18 -0.59 5.64 22.88
CA TYR A 18 -1.07 6.84 22.21
C TYR A 18 -1.52 7.84 23.28
N GLY A 19 -0.78 8.96 23.45
CA GLY A 19 -1.03 9.92 24.52
C GLY A 19 -2.42 10.56 24.48
N PRO A 20 -2.86 11.22 25.57
CA PRO A 20 -4.23 11.73 25.75
C PRO A 20 -4.70 12.74 24.68
N GLU A 21 -3.79 13.38 23.93
CA GLU A 21 -4.10 14.24 22.76
C GLU A 21 -4.61 13.44 21.52
N PHE A 22 -4.48 12.11 21.53
CA PHE A 22 -4.96 11.22 20.47
C PHE A 22 -6.45 10.85 20.62
N LEU A 23 -7.09 11.28 21.71
CA LEU A 23 -8.49 10.95 22.03
C LEU A 23 -9.50 12.06 21.68
N MET A 24 -9.09 13.14 21.01
CA MET A 24 -10.08 13.81 20.15
C MET A 24 -10.39 12.82 19.04
N SER A 25 -11.60 12.27 19.03
CA SER A 25 -12.02 11.36 17.98
C SER A 25 -11.74 12.05 16.64
N ASN A 26 -11.06 11.37 15.71
CA ASN A 26 -10.78 11.93 14.38
C ASN A 26 -12.09 12.37 13.67
N GLU A 27 -13.25 11.98 14.17
CA GLU A 27 -14.58 12.44 13.77
C GLU A 27 -14.80 13.95 13.93
N GLU A 28 -14.13 14.61 14.88
CA GLU A 28 -14.33 16.05 15.15
C GLU A 28 -13.35 16.96 14.39
N ARG A 29 -12.25 16.41 13.85
CA ARG A 29 -11.24 17.23 13.15
C ARG A 29 -11.71 17.57 11.72
N PRO A 30 -11.53 18.81 11.26
CA PRO A 30 -11.82 19.17 9.86
C PRO A 30 -11.11 18.22 8.88
N ILE A 31 -11.81 17.77 7.83
CA ILE A 31 -11.25 16.89 6.78
C ILE A 31 -9.94 17.51 6.23
N GLY A 32 -9.89 18.84 6.16
CA GLY A 32 -8.73 19.60 5.72
C GLY A 32 -7.43 19.30 6.45
N GLU A 33 -7.50 19.07 7.75
CA GLU A 33 -6.34 18.76 8.59
C GLU A 33 -5.93 17.28 8.48
N GLN A 34 -6.85 16.43 8.00
CA GLN A 34 -6.68 14.99 7.95
C GLN A 34 -6.26 14.46 6.57
N ILE A 35 -6.30 15.28 5.52
CA ILE A 35 -6.06 14.84 4.14
C ILE A 35 -4.71 14.14 3.97
N GLY A 36 -3.64 14.63 4.61
CA GLY A 36 -2.33 13.98 4.57
C GLY A 36 -2.32 12.60 5.23
N ASN A 37 -3.10 12.42 6.29
CA ASN A 37 -3.29 11.14 6.97
C ASN A 37 -4.11 10.17 6.12
N LEU A 38 -5.20 10.64 5.52
CA LEU A 38 -6.04 9.85 4.60
C LEU A 38 -5.24 9.35 3.40
N ILE A 39 -4.48 10.22 2.72
CA ILE A 39 -3.62 9.80 1.59
C ILE A 39 -2.58 8.78 2.06
N SER A 40 -2.01 8.97 3.25
CA SER A 40 -1.02 8.02 3.79
C SER A 40 -1.61 6.66 4.18
N ALA A 41 -2.86 6.64 4.64
CA ALA A 41 -3.54 5.45 5.13
C ALA A 41 -4.17 4.64 4.00
N ILE A 42 -4.85 5.28 3.05
CA ILE A 42 -5.59 4.62 1.96
C ILE A 42 -5.15 5.07 0.57
N GLY A 43 -4.62 6.29 0.44
CA GLY A 43 -4.32 6.86 -0.87
C GLY A 43 -3.00 6.43 -1.49
N ASN A 44 -2.12 5.72 -0.78
CA ASN A 44 -0.79 5.39 -1.27
C ASN A 44 -0.62 3.95 -1.78
N HIS A 45 -1.71 3.18 -1.89
CA HIS A 45 -1.71 1.83 -2.45
C HIS A 45 -3.16 1.36 -2.67
N GLU A 46 -3.51 0.90 -3.87
CA GLU A 46 -4.88 0.48 -4.23
C GLU A 46 -5.44 -0.57 -3.27
N ALA A 47 -4.66 -1.60 -2.94
CA ALA A 47 -5.10 -2.65 -2.01
C ALA A 47 -5.53 -2.13 -0.63
N LYS A 48 -5.00 -1.00 -0.13
CA LYS A 48 -5.45 -0.43 1.14
C LYS A 48 -6.83 0.21 1.00
N ALA A 49 -7.02 1.01 -0.04
CA ALA A 49 -8.32 1.61 -0.38
C ALA A 49 -9.37 0.51 -0.63
N LEU A 50 -9.04 -0.50 -1.43
CA LEU A 50 -9.93 -1.63 -1.71
C LEU A 50 -10.23 -2.49 -0.47
N THR A 51 -9.29 -2.58 0.47
CA THR A 51 -9.55 -3.24 1.77
C THR A 51 -10.63 -2.52 2.54
N LEU A 52 -10.58 -1.18 2.59
CA LEU A 52 -11.64 -0.38 3.22
C LEU A 52 -12.98 -0.54 2.49
N LEU A 53 -12.98 -0.46 1.15
CA LEU A 53 -14.19 -0.63 0.34
C LEU A 53 -14.83 -2.03 0.46
N ALA A 54 -14.04 -3.06 0.77
CA ALA A 54 -14.54 -4.41 0.93
C ALA A 54 -15.35 -4.61 2.22
N MET A 55 -15.18 -3.73 3.22
CA MET A 55 -15.84 -3.82 4.52
C MET A 55 -17.27 -3.28 4.46
N LYS A 56 -18.24 -4.14 4.79
CA LYS A 56 -19.64 -3.73 4.96
C LYS A 56 -19.87 -3.10 6.33
N ASP A 57 -20.80 -2.16 6.36
CA ASP A 57 -21.30 -1.57 7.59
C ASP A 57 -21.90 -2.62 8.54
N GLY A 58 -21.68 -2.42 9.85
CA GLY A 58 -22.12 -3.34 10.90
C GLY A 58 -21.42 -4.70 10.96
N ALA A 59 -20.57 -5.03 9.98
CA ALA A 59 -19.88 -6.32 9.94
C ALA A 59 -18.48 -6.23 10.59
N ILE A 60 -18.20 -7.19 11.48
CA ILE A 60 -16.86 -7.38 12.06
C ILE A 60 -16.16 -8.48 11.26
N TYR A 61 -14.98 -8.19 10.73
CA TYR A 61 -14.19 -9.13 9.96
C TYR A 61 -12.97 -9.60 10.74
N ASN A 62 -12.85 -10.92 10.93
CA ASN A 62 -11.56 -11.51 11.24
C ASN A 62 -10.67 -11.58 9.99
N LYS A 63 -9.42 -12.01 10.19
CA LYS A 63 -8.41 -12.14 9.14
C LYS A 63 -8.85 -12.98 7.93
N HIS A 64 -9.54 -14.09 8.17
CA HIS A 64 -9.97 -15.00 7.11
C HIS A 64 -11.16 -14.44 6.33
N GLU A 65 -12.13 -13.86 7.03
CA GLU A 65 -13.34 -13.28 6.45
C GLU A 65 -13.02 -12.09 5.55
N LEU A 66 -12.16 -11.17 6.00
CA LEU A 66 -11.80 -9.98 5.21
C LEU A 66 -11.07 -10.38 3.92
N SER A 67 -10.13 -11.32 4.02
CA SER A 67 -9.40 -11.83 2.85
C SER A 67 -10.31 -12.60 1.89
N ALA A 68 -11.26 -13.39 2.42
CA ALA A 68 -12.27 -14.07 1.61
C ALA A 68 -13.17 -13.06 0.88
N ARG A 69 -13.61 -11.99 1.57
CA ARG A 69 -14.42 -10.93 0.99
C ARG A 69 -13.71 -10.20 -0.15
N ILE A 70 -12.45 -9.82 0.03
CA ILE A 70 -11.64 -9.19 -1.03
C ILE A 70 -11.45 -10.13 -2.23
N ARG A 71 -11.34 -11.44 -1.99
CA ARG A 71 -11.23 -12.44 -3.06
C ARG A 71 -12.54 -12.59 -3.82
N GLU A 72 -13.67 -12.61 -3.11
CA GLU A 72 -15.01 -12.67 -3.68
C GLU A 72 -15.28 -11.47 -4.61
N LEU A 73 -14.91 -10.26 -4.17
CA LEU A 73 -15.11 -9.02 -4.94
C LEU A 73 -14.30 -8.97 -6.24
N GLN A 74 -13.21 -9.73 -6.37
CA GLN A 74 -12.47 -9.88 -7.64
C GLN A 74 -13.17 -10.83 -8.63
N GLY A 75 -14.25 -11.51 -8.25
CA GLY A 75 -14.96 -12.48 -9.06
C GLY A 75 -14.33 -13.88 -9.09
N ARG A 76 -14.70 -14.70 -10.07
CA ARG A 76 -14.33 -16.14 -10.13
C ARG A 76 -12.82 -16.38 -10.25
N ASN A 77 -12.11 -15.49 -10.93
CA ASN A 77 -10.68 -15.62 -11.25
C ASN A 77 -9.88 -14.43 -10.66
N PRO A 78 -9.62 -14.42 -9.34
CA PRO A 78 -8.96 -13.29 -8.70
C PRO A 78 -7.53 -13.09 -9.23
N ILE A 79 -7.22 -11.90 -9.74
CA ILE A 79 -5.88 -11.54 -10.25
C ILE A 79 -4.83 -11.59 -9.13
N TRP A 80 -5.22 -11.20 -7.91
CA TRP A 80 -4.36 -11.26 -6.74
C TRP A 80 -4.98 -12.05 -5.59
N ARG A 81 -4.44 -13.25 -5.38
CA ARG A 81 -4.68 -14.06 -4.17
C ARG A 81 -3.69 -13.65 -3.08
N GLN A 82 -4.00 -12.56 -2.39
CA GLN A 82 -3.22 -12.06 -1.27
C GLN A 82 -3.12 -13.08 -0.12
N SER A 83 -2.10 -12.92 0.72
CA SER A 83 -2.06 -13.65 1.99
C SER A 83 -3.24 -13.23 2.87
N TYR A 84 -3.70 -14.14 3.73
CA TYR A 84 -4.78 -13.82 4.67
C TYR A 84 -4.44 -12.64 5.59
N SER A 85 -3.14 -12.41 5.88
CA SER A 85 -2.71 -11.33 6.78
C SER A 85 -2.80 -9.95 6.13
N LEU A 86 -2.55 -9.82 4.83
CA LEU A 86 -2.27 -8.52 4.23
C LEU A 86 -3.39 -7.48 4.43
N PRO A 87 -4.68 -7.78 4.14
CA PRO A 87 -5.77 -6.85 4.42
C PRO A 87 -5.90 -6.52 5.91
N PHE A 88 -5.72 -7.53 6.75
CA PHE A 88 -5.82 -7.39 8.21
C PHE A 88 -4.68 -6.52 8.78
N ASP A 89 -3.49 -6.64 8.22
CA ASP A 89 -2.32 -5.81 8.53
C ASP A 89 -2.55 -4.36 8.09
N TYR A 90 -3.24 -4.13 6.97
CA TYR A 90 -3.66 -2.77 6.59
C TYR A 90 -4.64 -2.18 7.60
N CYS A 91 -5.63 -2.95 8.08
CA CYS A 91 -6.52 -2.52 9.15
C CYS A 91 -5.72 -2.11 10.40
N ALA A 92 -4.81 -2.97 10.86
CA ALA A 92 -4.02 -2.74 12.06
C ALA A 92 -3.05 -1.55 11.97
N HIS A 93 -2.36 -1.40 10.83
CA HIS A 93 -1.22 -0.50 10.72
C HIS A 93 -1.47 0.76 9.91
N SER A 94 -2.56 0.83 9.13
CA SER A 94 -2.90 1.98 8.30
C SER A 94 -4.28 2.57 8.61
N LEU A 95 -5.32 1.74 8.70
CA LEU A 95 -6.70 2.22 8.79
C LEU A 95 -7.11 2.55 10.24
N SER A 96 -6.85 1.65 11.18
CA SER A 96 -7.22 1.83 12.59
C SER A 96 -6.48 3.00 13.25
N PRO A 97 -5.18 3.24 13.01
CA PRO A 97 -4.46 4.38 13.58
C PRO A 97 -5.00 5.76 13.17
N ILE A 98 -5.83 5.86 12.13
CA ILE A 98 -6.49 7.12 11.77
C ILE A 98 -8.01 7.04 11.93
N GLY A 99 -8.50 6.03 12.63
CA GLY A 99 -9.91 5.88 12.98
C GLY A 99 -10.83 5.50 11.82
N LEU A 100 -10.32 4.96 10.70
CA LEU A 100 -11.18 4.47 9.60
C LEU A 100 -11.84 3.11 9.92
N VAL A 101 -11.25 2.34 10.84
CA VAL A 101 -11.79 1.07 11.32
C VAL A 101 -11.56 0.96 12.83
N THR A 102 -12.49 0.32 13.53
CA THR A 102 -12.38 -0.02 14.96
C THR A 102 -12.00 -1.48 15.12
N ARG A 103 -11.25 -1.78 16.19
CA ARG A 103 -10.88 -3.15 16.56
C ARG A 103 -11.91 -3.67 17.56
N GLU A 104 -12.57 -4.77 17.23
CA GLU A 104 -13.61 -5.38 18.06
C GLU A 104 -13.13 -6.73 18.62
N ILE A 105 -13.41 -6.99 19.89
CA ILE A 105 -13.10 -8.28 20.53
C ILE A 105 -14.21 -9.27 20.20
N LEU A 106 -13.84 -10.40 19.59
CA LEU A 106 -14.78 -11.44 19.15
C LEU A 106 -15.00 -12.52 20.21
N SER A 107 -14.04 -12.73 21.11
CA SER A 107 -14.09 -13.80 22.10
C SER A 107 -13.95 -13.27 23.54
N PRO A 108 -14.71 -13.81 24.52
CA PRO A 108 -14.65 -13.35 25.91
C PRO A 108 -13.27 -13.46 26.56
N ASN A 109 -12.44 -14.39 26.10
CA ASN A 109 -11.07 -14.60 26.55
C ASN A 109 -10.03 -13.69 25.87
N LEU A 110 -10.47 -12.70 25.07
CA LEU A 110 -9.63 -11.75 24.34
C LEU A 110 -8.70 -12.38 23.27
N SER A 111 -8.81 -13.68 22.99
CA SER A 111 -7.92 -14.36 22.04
C SER A 111 -8.22 -14.07 20.56
N ALA A 112 -9.43 -13.64 20.24
CA ALA A 112 -9.86 -13.33 18.89
C ALA A 112 -10.39 -11.91 18.80
N TYR A 113 -10.01 -11.21 17.74
CA TYR A 113 -10.49 -9.88 17.42
C TYR A 113 -10.67 -9.74 15.91
N GLY A 114 -11.52 -8.80 15.53
CA GLY A 114 -11.74 -8.41 14.14
C GLY A 114 -11.69 -6.89 13.99
N TYR A 115 -11.93 -6.43 12.76
CA TYR A 115 -12.09 -5.02 12.45
C TYR A 115 -13.47 -4.76 11.87
N GLN A 116 -14.05 -3.64 12.27
CA GLN A 116 -15.29 -3.09 11.72
C GLN A 116 -15.00 -1.71 11.16
N ILE A 117 -15.70 -1.31 10.09
CA ILE A 117 -15.61 0.06 9.59
C ILE A 117 -16.26 1.04 10.58
N SER A 118 -15.58 2.15 10.88
CA SER A 118 -16.11 3.18 11.79
C SER A 118 -17.10 4.10 11.09
N GLU A 119 -17.76 5.00 11.84
CA GLU A 119 -18.55 6.06 11.21
C GLU A 119 -17.67 6.98 10.35
N TYR A 120 -16.52 7.43 10.87
CA TYR A 120 -15.55 8.20 10.10
C TYR A 120 -15.08 7.46 8.82
N GLY A 121 -14.83 6.16 8.93
CA GLY A 121 -14.49 5.28 7.82
C GLY A 121 -15.56 5.28 6.73
N ARG A 122 -16.83 5.17 7.10
CA ARG A 122 -17.95 5.26 6.14
C ARG A 122 -18.09 6.66 5.54
N ARG A 123 -18.16 7.70 6.36
CA ARG A 123 -18.47 9.06 5.91
C ARG A 123 -17.35 9.72 5.12
N VAL A 124 -16.09 9.41 5.43
CA VAL A 124 -14.92 10.08 4.86
C VAL A 124 -14.02 9.09 4.14
N GLY A 125 -13.73 7.96 4.77
CA GLY A 125 -12.81 6.95 4.22
C GLY A 125 -13.25 6.33 2.91
N ILE A 126 -14.48 5.81 2.85
CA ILE A 126 -15.04 5.16 1.66
C ILE A 126 -15.13 6.13 0.49
N PRO A 127 -15.75 7.33 0.62
CA PRO A 127 -15.75 8.31 -0.46
C PRO A 127 -14.34 8.65 -0.93
N PHE A 128 -13.41 8.95 -0.02
CA PHE A 128 -12.05 9.30 -0.41
C PHE A 128 -11.32 8.16 -1.15
N ALA A 129 -11.52 6.91 -0.71
CA ALA A 129 -11.01 5.73 -1.40
C ALA A 129 -11.61 5.60 -2.81
N GLY A 130 -12.92 5.79 -2.97
CA GLY A 130 -13.59 5.78 -4.28
C GLY A 130 -13.03 6.82 -5.24
N LEU A 131 -12.84 8.05 -4.77
CA LEU A 131 -12.28 9.16 -5.54
C LEU A 131 -10.86 8.85 -6.05
N LEU A 132 -9.98 8.33 -5.19
CA LEU A 132 -8.60 8.02 -5.56
C LEU A 132 -8.50 6.78 -6.46
N LEU A 133 -9.31 5.75 -6.21
CA LEU A 133 -9.33 4.55 -7.04
C LEU A 133 -9.89 4.84 -8.44
N ASP A 134 -10.90 5.71 -8.55
CA ASP A 134 -11.43 6.17 -9.83
C ASP A 134 -10.38 6.96 -10.62
N PHE A 135 -9.64 7.87 -9.96
CA PHE A 135 -8.51 8.57 -10.60
C PHE A 135 -7.44 7.59 -11.10
N SER A 136 -7.05 6.61 -10.27
CA SER A 136 -6.09 5.57 -10.63
C SER A 136 -6.56 4.78 -11.86
N ASP A 137 -7.84 4.40 -11.90
CA ASP A 137 -8.46 3.68 -13.00
C ASP A 137 -8.45 4.48 -14.31
N GLN A 138 -8.99 5.71 -14.28
CA GLN A 138 -9.14 6.56 -15.46
C GLN A 138 -7.81 6.91 -16.12
N ASN A 139 -6.78 7.18 -15.32
CA ASN A 139 -5.47 7.62 -15.82
C ASN A 139 -4.47 6.47 -15.97
N ASN A 140 -4.85 5.25 -15.57
CA ASN A 140 -3.95 4.10 -15.49
C ASN A 140 -2.66 4.37 -14.68
N ILE A 141 -2.76 5.14 -13.60
CA ILE A 141 -1.64 5.52 -12.73
C ILE A 141 -1.80 4.84 -11.37
N SER A 142 -0.80 4.08 -10.95
CA SER A 142 -0.84 3.45 -9.62
C SER A 142 -0.72 4.48 -8.50
N LEU A 143 -1.57 4.34 -7.47
CA LEU A 143 -1.53 5.12 -6.23
C LEU A 143 -0.20 4.96 -5.49
N GLU A 144 0.41 3.77 -5.53
CA GLU A 144 1.74 3.56 -4.93
C GLU A 144 2.84 4.29 -5.70
N ARG A 145 2.77 4.29 -7.04
CA ARG A 145 3.71 5.05 -7.86
C ARG A 145 3.47 6.56 -7.74
N LEU A 146 2.24 7.00 -7.55
CA LEU A 146 1.89 8.40 -7.38
C LEU A 146 2.35 8.95 -6.02
N PHE A 147 1.94 8.32 -4.92
CA PHE A 147 2.11 8.87 -3.57
C PHE A 147 3.27 8.27 -2.77
N ALA A 148 3.91 7.22 -3.29
CA ALA A 148 4.97 6.47 -2.64
C ALA A 148 4.58 5.67 -1.38
N SER A 149 5.27 4.55 -1.21
CA SER A 149 5.18 3.74 0.00
C SER A 149 5.68 4.52 1.22
N THR A 150 4.94 4.40 2.33
CA THR A 150 5.28 4.98 3.63
C THR A 150 6.22 4.10 4.46
N ALA A 151 6.67 2.96 3.92
CA ALA A 151 7.56 2.01 4.61
C ALA A 151 9.01 2.55 4.69
N SER A 152 9.24 3.60 5.48
CA SER A 152 10.59 3.95 5.92
C SER A 152 10.88 3.20 7.22
N SER A 153 11.81 2.25 7.18
CA SER A 153 12.25 1.41 8.31
C SER A 153 13.06 2.17 9.38
N SER A 154 12.85 3.47 9.53
CA SER A 154 13.62 4.32 10.44
C SER A 154 13.12 4.18 11.87
N LYS A 155 13.58 3.13 12.56
CA LYS A 155 13.22 2.77 13.95
C LYS A 155 13.57 3.81 15.04
N LYS A 156 14.06 5.03 14.74
CA LYS A 156 14.74 5.85 15.77
C LYS A 156 14.68 7.39 15.68
N GLU A 157 13.90 8.02 14.82
CA GLU A 157 13.90 9.50 14.75
C GLU A 157 12.56 10.09 15.21
N ASN A 158 12.66 11.18 15.99
CA ASN A 158 11.59 11.92 16.67
C ASN A 158 10.29 12.05 15.83
N LYS A 159 9.15 11.80 16.49
CA LYS A 159 7.81 11.65 15.90
C LYS A 159 7.20 12.94 15.33
N GLU A 160 7.74 14.12 15.65
CA GLU A 160 7.00 15.37 15.45
C GLU A 160 7.11 15.98 14.03
N ASP A 161 8.16 15.70 13.24
CA ASP A 161 8.40 16.46 11.99
C ASP A 161 8.54 15.63 10.70
N LYS A 162 8.20 14.34 10.72
CA LYS A 162 8.28 13.53 9.48
C LYS A 162 7.06 13.78 8.59
N ARG A 163 7.16 14.82 7.74
CA ARG A 163 6.33 14.92 6.53
C ARG A 163 6.35 13.58 5.80
N ARG A 164 5.17 12.97 5.64
CA ARG A 164 5.03 11.65 5.02
C ARG A 164 5.21 11.78 3.51
N ALA A 165 5.81 10.76 2.89
CA ALA A 165 6.07 10.73 1.44
C ALA A 165 4.84 11.10 0.58
N PRO A 166 3.61 10.67 0.92
CA PRO A 166 2.40 11.08 0.20
C PRO A 166 2.10 12.58 0.26
N SER A 167 2.19 13.18 1.46
CA SER A 167 2.00 14.63 1.64
C SER A 167 3.05 15.45 0.89
N THR A 168 4.31 15.00 0.89
CA THR A 168 5.39 15.66 0.13
C THR A 168 5.11 15.63 -1.37
N THR A 169 4.68 14.49 -1.90
CA THR A 169 4.34 14.37 -3.34
C THR A 169 3.21 15.32 -3.70
N LEU A 170 2.15 15.37 -2.89
CA LEU A 170 1.03 16.30 -3.13
C LEU A 170 1.49 17.77 -3.12
N SER A 171 2.34 18.15 -2.17
CA SER A 171 2.89 19.51 -2.11
C SER A 171 3.74 19.85 -3.34
N ILE A 172 4.55 18.92 -3.83
CA ILE A 172 5.32 19.09 -5.07
C ILE A 172 4.38 19.34 -6.25
N MET A 173 3.36 18.50 -6.43
CA MET A 173 2.38 18.65 -7.52
C MET A 173 1.67 20.01 -7.45
N ARG A 174 1.23 20.43 -6.26
CA ARG A 174 0.61 21.77 -6.06
C ARG A 174 1.54 22.91 -6.45
N LYS A 175 2.82 22.85 -6.04
CA LYS A 175 3.78 23.91 -6.36
C LYS A 175 4.02 24.00 -7.86
N ILE A 176 4.18 22.87 -8.53
CA ILE A 176 4.35 22.83 -10.00
C ILE A 176 3.09 23.38 -10.69
N HIS A 177 1.90 23.03 -10.21
CA HIS A 177 0.63 23.50 -10.76
C HIS A 177 0.44 25.03 -10.60
N ILE A 178 0.65 25.57 -9.38
CA ILE A 178 0.45 26.99 -9.06
C ILE A 178 1.39 27.92 -9.83
N LEU A 179 2.61 27.48 -10.12
CA LEU A 179 3.59 28.36 -10.74
C LEU A 179 3.17 28.82 -12.13
N GLU A 180 2.25 28.12 -12.81
CA GLU A 180 1.80 28.38 -14.19
C GLU A 180 2.95 28.52 -15.22
N LYS A 181 4.20 28.29 -14.79
CA LYS A 181 5.39 28.30 -15.62
C LYS A 181 5.44 27.00 -16.41
N ASN A 182 5.75 27.10 -17.70
CA ASN A 182 6.01 25.93 -18.55
C ASN A 182 7.23 25.12 -18.09
N SER A 183 8.14 25.74 -17.35
CA SER A 183 9.35 25.12 -16.82
C SER A 183 9.74 25.70 -15.45
N ILE A 184 10.20 24.83 -14.54
CA ILE A 184 10.84 25.20 -13.27
C ILE A 184 12.17 24.46 -13.13
N SER A 185 13.23 25.17 -12.74
CA SER A 185 14.51 24.50 -12.48
C SER A 185 14.44 23.64 -11.21
N LEU A 186 15.16 22.53 -11.17
CA LEU A 186 15.23 21.67 -10.00
C LEU A 186 15.76 22.42 -8.77
N ILE A 187 16.69 23.37 -8.98
CA ILE A 187 17.24 24.21 -7.91
C ILE A 187 16.14 25.10 -7.33
N GLU A 188 15.38 25.79 -8.17
CA GLU A 188 14.24 26.62 -7.75
C GLU A 188 13.21 25.80 -6.98
N LEU A 189 12.89 24.59 -7.44
CA LEU A 189 11.95 23.72 -6.73
C LEU A 189 12.52 23.26 -5.37
N LEU A 190 13.80 22.91 -5.30
CA LEU A 190 14.45 22.52 -4.04
C LEU A 190 14.44 23.67 -3.02
N ASP A 191 14.63 24.91 -3.48
CA ASP A 191 14.52 26.11 -2.64
C ASP A 191 13.10 26.36 -2.10
N MET A 192 12.06 25.81 -2.73
CA MET A 192 10.69 25.85 -2.20
C MET A 192 10.44 24.83 -1.08
N PHE A 193 11.34 23.85 -0.91
CA PHE A 193 11.24 22.76 0.08
C PHE A 193 12.48 22.69 0.98
N LYS A 194 12.98 23.85 1.46
CA LYS A 194 14.19 23.94 2.30
C LYS A 194 14.12 23.11 3.59
N ASP A 195 12.91 22.81 4.06
CA ASP A 195 12.64 21.99 5.24
C ASP A 195 12.61 20.47 4.96
N VAL A 196 12.74 20.05 3.69
CA VAL A 196 12.80 18.65 3.28
C VAL A 196 14.16 18.34 2.67
N LYS A 197 14.79 17.24 3.09
CA LYS A 197 16.10 16.81 2.53
C LYS A 197 16.00 16.69 1.00
N SER A 198 16.89 17.34 0.26
CA SER A 198 16.81 17.46 -1.20
C SER A 198 16.71 16.11 -1.92
N HIS A 199 17.43 15.08 -1.45
CA HIS A 199 17.36 13.74 -2.04
C HIS A 199 15.98 13.07 -1.94
N ILE A 200 15.13 13.47 -0.99
CA ILE A 200 13.75 13.02 -0.87
C ILE A 200 12.93 13.67 -1.98
N ILE A 201 13.04 14.99 -2.15
CA ILE A 201 12.36 15.75 -3.20
C ILE A 201 12.75 15.22 -4.59
N VAL A 202 14.06 15.06 -4.86
CA VAL A 202 14.57 14.49 -6.12
C VAL A 202 13.99 13.10 -6.38
N ARG A 203 13.85 12.25 -5.35
CA ARG A 203 13.26 10.91 -5.50
C ARG A 203 11.78 10.98 -5.92
N HIS A 204 11.00 11.88 -5.34
CA HIS A 204 9.60 12.09 -5.72
C HIS A 204 9.47 12.60 -7.15
N ILE A 205 10.31 13.57 -7.53
CA ILE A 205 10.35 14.11 -8.88
C ILE A 205 10.67 13.03 -9.91
N LYS A 206 11.74 12.25 -9.68
CA LYS A 206 12.11 11.14 -10.57
C LYS A 206 10.96 10.16 -10.75
N ARG A 207 10.26 9.85 -9.67
CA ARG A 207 9.09 8.97 -9.72
C ARG A 207 7.93 9.55 -10.53
N LEU A 208 7.61 10.83 -10.33
CA LEU A 208 6.60 11.54 -11.13
C LEU A 208 6.98 11.53 -12.62
N ALA A 209 8.27 11.68 -12.94
CA ALA A 209 8.74 11.54 -14.31
C ALA A 209 8.64 10.10 -14.86
N GLU A 210 9.00 9.09 -14.05
CA GLU A 210 8.87 7.67 -14.41
C GLU A 210 7.42 7.22 -14.68
N ILE A 211 6.43 7.89 -14.09
CA ILE A 211 4.99 7.63 -14.36
C ILE A 211 4.44 8.53 -15.45
N GLY A 212 5.29 9.33 -16.11
CA GLY A 212 4.89 10.20 -17.21
C GLY A 212 4.10 11.42 -16.79
N LEU A 213 4.15 11.85 -15.52
CA LEU A 213 3.49 13.08 -15.05
C LEU A 213 4.38 14.32 -15.16
N LEU A 214 5.68 14.16 -15.30
CA LEU A 214 6.64 15.26 -15.50
C LEU A 214 7.73 14.84 -16.49
N ASN A 215 8.38 15.82 -17.10
CA ASN A 215 9.65 15.61 -17.80
C ASN A 215 10.77 16.25 -16.98
N LEU A 216 11.92 15.57 -16.90
CA LEU A 216 13.12 16.06 -16.23
C LEU A 216 14.28 16.08 -17.23
N GLU A 217 14.63 17.27 -17.73
CA GLU A 217 15.65 17.45 -18.77
C GLU A 217 16.65 18.53 -18.37
N ALA A 218 17.94 18.19 -18.38
CA ALA A 218 19.03 19.10 -18.00
C ALA A 218 18.81 19.84 -16.66
N GLY A 219 18.12 19.19 -15.71
CA GLY A 219 17.80 19.79 -14.41
C GLY A 219 16.58 20.72 -14.41
N ASN A 220 15.82 20.79 -15.51
CA ASN A 220 14.55 21.51 -15.59
C ASN A 220 13.37 20.54 -15.58
N LEU A 221 12.29 20.97 -14.95
CA LEU A 221 11.04 20.24 -14.82
C LEU A 221 9.99 20.89 -15.70
N THR A 222 9.40 20.12 -16.60
CA THR A 222 8.30 20.57 -17.45
C THR A 222 7.12 19.61 -17.33
N ALA A 223 5.94 20.14 -17.64
CA ALA A 223 4.71 19.37 -17.79
C ALA A 223 4.00 19.87 -19.04
N SER A 224 3.70 18.95 -19.95
CA SER A 224 2.80 19.17 -21.09
C SER A 224 1.38 19.50 -20.63
N ASP A 225 0.56 20.01 -21.53
CA ASP A 225 -0.84 20.35 -21.22
C ASP A 225 -1.63 19.13 -20.75
N ASP A 226 -1.45 17.97 -21.37
CA ASP A 226 -2.08 16.71 -20.95
C ASP A 226 -1.66 16.31 -19.53
N GLN A 227 -0.36 16.41 -19.20
CA GLN A 227 0.14 16.14 -17.85
C GLN A 227 -0.44 17.13 -16.83
N ARG A 228 -0.59 18.40 -17.20
CA ARG A 228 -1.20 19.43 -16.36
C ARG A 228 -2.67 19.15 -16.11
N ILE A 229 -3.43 18.73 -17.11
CA ILE A 229 -4.84 18.34 -16.97
C ILE A 229 -4.96 17.21 -15.92
N ILE A 230 -4.08 16.21 -15.97
CA ILE A 230 -4.07 15.12 -14.99
C ILE A 230 -3.76 15.63 -13.57
N PHE A 231 -2.81 16.56 -13.41
CA PHE A 231 -2.56 17.18 -12.11
C PHE A 231 -3.75 17.98 -11.60
N THR A 232 -4.33 18.82 -12.45
CA THR A 232 -5.49 19.65 -12.13
C THR A 232 -6.64 18.78 -11.65
N ASP A 233 -6.99 17.73 -12.40
CA ASP A 233 -8.06 16.79 -12.02
C ASP A 233 -7.81 16.16 -10.64
N LEU A 234 -6.60 15.66 -10.38
CA LEU A 234 -6.27 15.08 -9.07
C LEU A 234 -6.37 16.12 -7.93
N LEU A 235 -5.77 17.30 -8.15
CA LEU A 235 -5.70 18.36 -7.14
C LEU A 235 -7.08 18.93 -6.84
N GLU A 236 -7.90 19.19 -7.86
CA GLU A 236 -9.28 19.68 -7.70
C GLU A 236 -10.15 18.68 -6.96
N ARG A 237 -10.07 17.38 -7.31
CA ARG A 237 -10.78 16.32 -6.59
C ARG A 237 -10.40 16.31 -5.11
N ILE A 238 -9.11 16.36 -4.80
CA ILE A 238 -8.61 16.38 -3.41
C ILE A 238 -9.03 17.67 -2.69
N ASP A 239 -8.90 18.84 -3.32
CA ASP A 239 -9.18 20.13 -2.69
C ASP A 239 -10.68 20.34 -2.46
N ARG A 240 -11.55 19.96 -3.41
CA ARG A 240 -13.00 19.97 -3.19
C ARG A 240 -13.41 18.98 -2.08
N PHE A 241 -12.82 17.78 -2.06
CA PHE A 241 -13.05 16.84 -0.97
C PHE A 241 -12.58 17.40 0.39
N LYS A 242 -11.41 18.07 0.40
CA LYS A 242 -10.79 18.68 1.58
C LYS A 242 -11.70 19.72 2.24
N ILE A 243 -12.39 20.54 1.46
CA ILE A 243 -13.32 21.57 1.95
C ILE A 243 -14.71 21.01 2.29
N GLY A 244 -14.93 19.71 2.16
CA GLY A 244 -16.21 19.08 2.45
C GLY A 244 -17.29 19.35 1.40
N ASP A 245 -16.90 19.55 0.14
CA ASP A 245 -17.84 19.72 -0.96
C ASP A 245 -18.77 18.50 -1.05
N ARG A 246 -20.05 18.73 -0.75
CA ARG A 246 -21.08 17.69 -0.64
C ARG A 246 -21.26 16.93 -1.94
N GLU A 247 -21.28 17.63 -3.08
CA GLU A 247 -21.46 17.01 -4.39
C GLU A 247 -20.29 16.06 -4.70
N VAL A 248 -19.07 16.48 -4.38
CA VAL A 248 -17.88 15.64 -4.57
C VAL A 248 -17.89 14.43 -3.65
N ILE A 249 -18.30 14.58 -2.39
CA ILE A 249 -18.39 13.45 -1.45
C ILE A 249 -19.44 12.45 -1.91
N GLU A 250 -20.64 12.92 -2.30
CA GLU A 250 -21.72 12.05 -2.79
C GLU A 250 -21.31 11.33 -4.09
N LYS A 251 -20.71 12.04 -5.05
CA LYS A 251 -20.17 11.43 -6.27
C LYS A 251 -19.09 10.39 -5.96
N ALA A 252 -18.20 10.70 -5.02
CA ALA A 252 -17.12 9.81 -4.62
C ALA A 252 -17.64 8.54 -3.92
N GLN A 253 -18.74 8.65 -3.17
CA GLN A 253 -19.45 7.50 -2.61
C GLN A 253 -20.02 6.61 -3.72
N VAL A 254 -20.69 7.20 -4.72
CA VAL A 254 -21.21 6.45 -5.88
C VAL A 254 -20.09 5.74 -6.65
N LEU A 255 -18.92 6.38 -6.81
CA LEU A 255 -17.74 5.76 -7.42
C LEU A 255 -17.23 4.57 -6.60
N ALA A 256 -17.17 4.69 -5.28
CA ALA A 256 -16.78 3.61 -4.39
C ALA A 256 -17.73 2.41 -4.51
N ASP A 257 -19.04 2.65 -4.47
CA ASP A 257 -20.06 1.60 -4.63
C ASP A 257 -19.95 0.93 -6.02
N GLY A 258 -19.77 1.73 -7.07
CA GLY A 258 -19.56 1.23 -8.43
C GLY A 258 -18.36 0.28 -8.54
N ILE A 259 -17.25 0.58 -7.85
CA ILE A 259 -16.07 -0.32 -7.79
C ILE A 259 -16.40 -1.63 -7.08
N VAL A 260 -17.16 -1.59 -5.98
CA VAL A 260 -17.52 -2.80 -5.20
C VAL A 260 -18.49 -3.70 -5.98
N TYR A 261 -19.40 -3.13 -6.76
CA TYR A 261 -20.36 -3.89 -7.57
C TYR A 261 -19.80 -4.38 -8.90
N ASP A 262 -18.74 -3.75 -9.43
CA ASP A 262 -18.06 -4.19 -10.65
C ASP A 262 -16.81 -5.04 -10.33
N SER A 263 -16.99 -6.36 -10.32
CA SER A 263 -15.88 -7.30 -10.09
C SER A 263 -14.72 -7.17 -11.08
N LYS A 264 -14.95 -6.73 -12.33
CA LYS A 264 -13.87 -6.52 -13.31
C LYS A 264 -13.06 -5.29 -12.93
N LYS A 265 -13.71 -4.18 -12.58
CA LYS A 265 -13.03 -2.96 -12.09
C LYS A 265 -12.26 -3.23 -10.80
N PHE A 266 -12.90 -3.89 -9.83
CA PHE A 266 -12.23 -4.28 -8.58
C PHE A 266 -11.00 -5.16 -8.84
N SER A 267 -11.13 -6.18 -9.70
CA SER A 267 -10.03 -7.07 -10.06
C SER A 267 -8.90 -6.34 -10.81
N SER A 268 -9.23 -5.42 -11.73
CA SER A 268 -8.25 -4.59 -12.44
C SER A 268 -7.41 -3.77 -11.46
N LEU A 269 -8.06 -3.07 -10.52
CA LEU A 269 -7.38 -2.28 -9.49
C LEU A 269 -6.52 -3.15 -8.56
N MET A 270 -6.98 -4.37 -8.22
CA MET A 270 -6.17 -5.35 -7.49
C MET A 270 -4.95 -5.82 -8.29
N GLY A 271 -5.07 -5.96 -9.62
CA GLY A 271 -3.96 -6.25 -10.51
C GLY A 271 -2.90 -5.15 -10.48
N ARG A 272 -3.33 -3.89 -10.62
CA ARG A 272 -2.45 -2.73 -10.49
C ARG A 272 -1.76 -2.68 -9.12
N ALA A 273 -2.52 -2.96 -8.05
CA ALA A 273 -1.98 -3.06 -6.70
C ALA A 273 -0.87 -4.14 -6.60
N LYS A 274 -1.10 -5.31 -7.21
CA LYS A 274 -0.18 -6.44 -7.20
C LYS A 274 1.11 -6.12 -7.95
N GLU A 275 1.02 -5.47 -9.10
CA GLU A 275 2.18 -5.14 -9.94
C GLU A 275 3.12 -4.15 -9.24
N ASN A 276 2.57 -3.25 -8.43
CA ASN A 276 3.32 -2.18 -7.78
C ASN A 276 3.75 -2.52 -6.35
N SER A 277 3.10 -3.51 -5.71
CA SER A 277 3.43 -3.89 -4.35
C SER A 277 4.80 -4.54 -4.25
N GLY A 278 5.70 -3.97 -3.44
CA GLY A 278 6.97 -4.61 -3.04
C GLY A 278 6.79 -6.02 -2.45
N HIS A 279 5.64 -6.31 -1.84
CA HIS A 279 5.31 -7.61 -1.24
C HIS A 279 4.81 -8.63 -2.25
N ALA A 280 4.27 -8.19 -3.39
CA ALA A 280 3.81 -9.08 -4.47
C ALA A 280 4.87 -9.27 -5.55
N SER A 281 5.76 -8.27 -5.75
CA SER A 281 6.90 -8.30 -6.66
C SER A 281 8.08 -9.12 -6.15
N SER A 282 8.10 -9.51 -4.87
CA SER A 282 8.69 -10.80 -4.51
C SER A 282 7.84 -11.86 -5.19
N SER A 283 8.18 -12.19 -6.44
CA SER A 283 7.59 -13.29 -7.23
C SER A 283 7.12 -14.36 -6.28
N SER A 284 5.83 -14.72 -6.37
CA SER A 284 5.23 -15.65 -5.41
C SER A 284 6.25 -16.76 -5.14
N LEU A 285 6.58 -17.02 -3.88
CA LEU A 285 7.62 -18.01 -3.56
C LEU A 285 7.40 -19.30 -4.36
N VAL A 286 6.12 -19.62 -4.64
CA VAL A 286 5.63 -20.64 -5.57
C VAL A 286 6.18 -20.52 -7.00
N GLU A 287 6.07 -19.37 -7.66
CA GLU A 287 6.58 -19.14 -9.01
C GLU A 287 8.11 -19.21 -9.06
N THR A 288 8.78 -18.60 -8.08
CA THR A 288 10.24 -18.71 -7.95
C THR A 288 10.67 -20.16 -7.73
N LYS A 289 9.91 -20.89 -6.93
CA LYS A 289 10.12 -22.32 -6.68
C LYS A 289 9.90 -23.17 -7.93
N LYS A 290 8.92 -22.84 -8.77
CA LYS A 290 8.72 -23.48 -10.10
C LYS A 290 9.88 -23.21 -11.06
N MET A 291 10.42 -21.99 -11.06
CA MET A 291 11.62 -21.66 -11.86
C MET A 291 12.84 -22.45 -11.37
N ILE A 292 13.07 -22.49 -10.05
CA ILE A 292 14.16 -23.29 -9.46
C ILE A 292 13.97 -24.78 -9.76
N PHE A 293 12.74 -25.30 -9.67
CA PHE A 293 12.44 -26.68 -10.06
C PHE A 293 12.79 -26.94 -11.52
N SER A 294 12.41 -26.04 -12.43
CA SER A 294 12.72 -26.15 -13.87
C SER A 294 14.22 -26.14 -14.13
N ILE A 295 14.97 -25.28 -13.42
CA ILE A 295 16.44 -25.23 -13.48
C ILE A 295 17.04 -26.56 -13.01
N LEU A 296 16.62 -27.07 -11.84
CA LEU A 296 17.14 -28.32 -11.28
C LEU A 296 16.76 -29.55 -12.11
N PHE A 297 15.64 -29.49 -12.83
CA PHE A 297 15.22 -30.53 -13.77
C PHE A 297 16.15 -30.60 -14.99
N GLY A 298 16.54 -29.45 -15.54
CA GLY A 298 17.49 -29.38 -16.66
C GLY A 298 18.95 -29.55 -16.26
N MET A 299 19.30 -29.16 -15.03
CA MET A 299 20.67 -29.11 -14.52
C MET A 299 20.69 -29.58 -13.06
N SER A 300 20.95 -30.86 -12.84
CA SER A 300 21.00 -31.43 -11.49
C SER A 300 22.33 -31.14 -10.79
N GLY A 301 22.36 -31.22 -9.45
CA GLY A 301 23.57 -31.02 -8.64
C GLY A 301 24.06 -29.57 -8.57
N MET A 302 23.15 -28.60 -8.67
CA MET A 302 23.50 -27.18 -8.61
C MET A 302 23.59 -26.67 -7.17
N SER A 303 24.50 -25.73 -6.94
CA SER A 303 24.57 -24.96 -5.70
C SER A 303 23.63 -23.74 -5.72
N ASN A 304 23.34 -23.15 -4.56
CA ASN A 304 22.52 -21.94 -4.48
C ASN A 304 23.09 -20.77 -5.30
N ILE A 305 24.41 -20.66 -5.44
CA ILE A 305 25.05 -19.62 -6.27
C ILE A 305 24.73 -19.85 -7.75
N GLN A 306 24.83 -21.10 -8.21
CA GLN A 306 24.55 -21.46 -9.60
C GLN A 306 23.06 -21.32 -9.93
N ILE A 307 22.17 -21.77 -9.03
CA ILE A 307 20.72 -21.58 -9.16
C ILE A 307 20.39 -20.10 -9.29
N ARG A 308 21.00 -19.23 -8.46
CA ARG A 308 20.82 -17.77 -8.54
C ARG A 308 21.26 -17.21 -9.89
N GLN A 309 22.40 -17.67 -10.42
CA GLN A 309 22.91 -17.24 -11.72
C GLN A 309 21.99 -17.67 -12.86
N GLU A 310 21.48 -18.89 -12.84
CA GLU A 310 20.53 -19.36 -13.86
C GLU A 310 19.16 -18.68 -13.74
N LEU A 311 18.70 -18.33 -12.54
CA LEU A 311 17.50 -17.50 -12.38
C LEU A 311 17.66 -16.12 -13.03
N GLU A 312 18.81 -15.47 -12.85
CA GLU A 312 19.12 -14.19 -13.51
C GLU A 312 19.26 -14.36 -15.02
N LYS A 313 19.93 -15.42 -15.47
CA LYS A 313 20.19 -15.66 -16.90
C LYS A 313 18.95 -16.09 -17.70
N GLN A 314 18.14 -17.02 -17.18
CA GLN A 314 17.02 -17.61 -17.92
C GLN A 314 15.71 -16.84 -17.74
N TYR A 315 15.53 -16.19 -16.59
CA TYR A 315 14.25 -15.57 -16.21
C TYR A 315 14.38 -14.07 -15.88
N ASP A 316 15.55 -13.45 -16.11
CA ASP A 316 15.89 -12.09 -15.68
C ASP A 316 15.58 -11.84 -14.19
N LYS A 317 15.70 -12.91 -13.37
CA LYS A 317 15.25 -12.91 -11.98
C LYS A 317 16.41 -12.74 -11.01
N LYS A 318 16.67 -11.48 -10.64
CA LYS A 318 17.73 -11.12 -9.67
C LYS A 318 17.26 -11.33 -8.23
N LEU A 319 17.78 -12.36 -7.57
CA LEU A 319 17.50 -12.65 -6.16
C LEU A 319 18.76 -12.53 -5.29
N LYS A 320 18.56 -12.21 -4.00
CA LYS A 320 19.62 -12.34 -2.99
C LYS A 320 19.89 -13.83 -2.74
N LEU A 321 21.15 -14.20 -2.48
CA LEU A 321 21.54 -15.59 -2.25
C LEU A 321 20.75 -16.24 -1.10
N HIS A 322 20.56 -15.50 0.00
CA HIS A 322 19.76 -15.96 1.15
C HIS A 322 18.30 -16.28 0.78
N THR A 323 17.71 -15.59 -0.19
CA THR A 323 16.36 -15.89 -0.68
C THR A 323 16.33 -17.22 -1.41
N VAL A 324 17.35 -17.49 -2.24
CA VAL A 324 17.49 -18.78 -2.95
C VAL A 324 17.68 -19.92 -1.94
N GLU A 325 18.57 -19.75 -0.96
CA GLU A 325 18.78 -20.70 0.15
C GLU A 325 17.49 -21.03 0.90
N LYS A 326 16.69 -20.01 1.21
CA LYS A 326 15.42 -20.20 1.90
C LYS A 326 14.45 -21.03 1.05
N ILE A 327 14.38 -20.79 -0.26
CA ILE A 327 13.46 -21.50 -1.16
C ILE A 327 13.92 -22.94 -1.39
N THR A 328 15.21 -23.18 -1.65
CA THR A 328 15.76 -24.53 -1.85
C THR A 328 15.65 -25.36 -0.56
N SER A 329 15.87 -24.76 0.61
CA SER A 329 15.64 -25.42 1.91
C SER A 329 14.17 -25.80 2.11
N ALA A 330 13.23 -24.96 1.67
CA ALA A 330 11.81 -25.29 1.70
C ALA A 330 11.47 -26.43 0.72
N MET A 331 12.05 -26.45 -0.48
CA MET A 331 11.90 -27.56 -1.44
C MET A 331 12.35 -28.90 -0.85
N VAL A 332 13.49 -28.91 -0.13
CA VAL A 332 13.99 -30.12 0.54
C VAL A 332 13.04 -30.59 1.64
N LYS A 333 12.54 -29.67 2.47
CA LYS A 333 11.56 -30.00 3.53
C LYS A 333 10.25 -30.56 2.99
N GLU A 334 9.89 -30.18 1.77
CA GLU A 334 8.69 -30.65 1.09
C GLU A 334 8.95 -31.88 0.20
N ASN A 335 10.12 -32.52 0.29
CA ASN A 335 10.54 -33.67 -0.51
C ASN A 335 10.44 -33.43 -2.04
N MET A 336 10.64 -32.17 -2.47
CA MET A 336 10.72 -31.82 -3.89
C MET A 336 12.15 -31.84 -4.42
N ALA A 337 13.13 -31.90 -3.52
CA ALA A 337 14.55 -31.95 -3.84
C ALA A 337 15.32 -32.65 -2.73
N LYS A 338 16.42 -33.30 -3.10
CA LYS A 338 17.46 -33.79 -2.18
C LYS A 338 18.62 -32.81 -2.13
N VAL A 339 19.29 -32.78 -0.98
CA VAL A 339 20.52 -32.00 -0.79
C VAL A 339 21.68 -32.92 -0.44
N ILE A 340 22.79 -32.77 -1.15
CA ILE A 340 24.05 -33.48 -0.88
C ILE A 340 25.12 -32.44 -0.59
N LYS A 341 25.93 -32.69 0.43
CA LYS A 341 27.06 -31.84 0.77
C LYS A 341 28.28 -32.29 -0.04
N GLU A 342 28.79 -31.41 -0.89
CA GLU A 342 29.98 -31.64 -1.71
C GLU A 342 31.05 -30.59 -1.35
N GLY A 343 32.02 -30.99 -0.54
CA GLY A 343 33.00 -30.08 0.05
C GLY A 343 32.34 -29.02 0.95
N ARG A 344 32.53 -27.74 0.60
CA ARG A 344 31.94 -26.59 1.32
C ARG A 344 30.58 -26.16 0.78
N HIS A 345 30.09 -26.79 -0.27
CA HIS A 345 28.86 -26.37 -0.94
C HIS A 345 27.74 -27.40 -0.78
N LEU A 346 26.52 -26.92 -0.67
CA LEU A 346 25.31 -27.74 -0.76
C LEU A 346 24.89 -27.82 -2.22
N LYS A 347 24.68 -29.03 -2.72
CA LYS A 347 24.18 -29.31 -4.06
C LYS A 347 22.77 -29.87 -3.98
N TYR A 348 21.88 -29.38 -4.84
CA TYR A 348 20.48 -29.75 -4.87
C TYR A 348 20.17 -30.61 -6.10
N PHE A 349 19.37 -31.64 -5.90
CA PHE A 349 18.94 -32.62 -6.90
C PHE A 349 17.43 -32.73 -6.82
N LEU A 350 16.71 -32.88 -7.93
CA LEU A 350 15.30 -33.27 -7.86
C LEU A 350 15.20 -34.74 -7.45
N ASP A 351 14.12 -35.03 -6.74
CA ASP A 351 13.80 -36.38 -6.26
C ASP A 351 13.13 -37.25 -7.32
#